data_AF-A0AAW7GJW5-F1
#
_entry.id   AF-A0AAW7GJW5-F1
#
_cell.length_a   1.000
_cell.length_b   1.000
_cell.length_c   1.000
_cell.angle_alpha   90.00
_cell.angle_beta   90.00
_cell.angle_gamma   90.00
#
_symmetry.space_group_name_H-M   'P 1'
#
loop_
_entity.id
_entity.type
_entity.pdbx_description
1 polymer ?
#
loop_
_entity_poly.entity_id
_entity_poly.type
_entity_poly.pdbx_seq_one_letter_code
_entity_poly.pdbx_strand_id
1 'polypeptide(L)'
;MFYQDPFDVIIIGGGHAGTEAAMAAARMGQQTLLLTHNIDTLGQMSCNPAIGGIGKGHLVKEVDALGGLMAKAIDHAGIQFRILNASKGPAVRATRAQADRVLYRQAVRTALENQPNLMIFQQAVEDLIVENDRVVGAVTQMGLKFRAKALVLTVGTFLDGKIHIGLDNYSGGRAGDPPSIPLSRRLRELPLRVSRLKTGTPPRIDARTIDFSVLGQQNSDNPMPVFSFLGDASQHPRQMPCYITHTNERTHDVIRNNLDRSPMYAGVIEGIGPRYCPSIEDKVMRFADRNQHQIFLEPEGLTSNEIYPNGISTSLPFDVQMQIVRSMQGMENARIVRPGYAIEYDFFDPRDLKPTLESKFIQGLFFAGQINGTTGYEEAAAQGMLAGLNAARLSAEKDGWAPRRDQAYLGVLVDDLCTLGTKEPYRMFTSRAEYRLMLREDNADLRLTEIGRELGLVDDERWARFNEKLERIEQERQRLKSTWVNPLAESAAEVNAHLATPLSREASGEDLLRRPDMTYAQLTSLSAFAPALDDAQAAEQVEIQVKYEGYIARQQEEIERQQRNENTLLPATLDYRQVSGLSNEVIAKLNDHKPVSIGQASRISGVTPAAISILLVWLKKQGMLRRSA
;
A
#
# COMPACT_ATOMS: atom_id res chain seq x y z
N MET A 1 -23.03 11.97 29.30
CA MET A 1 -22.34 11.17 30.35
C MET A 1 -20.95 10.81 29.83
N PHE A 2 -19.91 10.83 30.67
CA PHE A 2 -18.58 10.32 30.27
C PHE A 2 -18.45 8.86 30.71
N TYR A 3 -17.81 8.04 29.87
CA TYR A 3 -17.31 6.74 30.27
C TYR A 3 -16.25 6.92 31.39
N GLN A 4 -16.18 5.97 32.32
CA GLN A 4 -15.39 6.14 33.55
C GLN A 4 -13.88 6.21 33.26
N ASP A 5 -13.38 5.29 32.44
CA ASP A 5 -11.95 5.21 32.15
C ASP A 5 -11.57 6.07 30.93
N PRO A 6 -10.55 6.93 31.04
CA PRO A 6 -9.98 7.62 29.89
C PRO A 6 -9.11 6.66 29.07
N PHE A 7 -9.02 6.93 27.77
CA PHE A 7 -8.12 6.20 26.86
C PHE A 7 -6.93 7.09 26.49
N ASP A 8 -5.83 6.48 26.06
CA ASP A 8 -4.72 7.23 25.47
C ASP A 8 -5.07 7.57 24.02
N VAL A 9 -5.58 6.58 23.27
CA VAL A 9 -5.90 6.69 21.84
C VAL A 9 -7.30 6.17 21.55
N ILE A 10 -8.10 6.92 20.79
CA ILE A 10 -9.38 6.45 20.23
C ILE A 10 -9.26 6.31 18.71
N ILE A 11 -9.62 5.15 18.18
CA ILE A 11 -9.68 4.87 16.74
C ILE A 11 -11.15 4.83 16.30
N ILE A 12 -11.49 5.58 15.26
CA ILE A 12 -12.87 5.72 14.77
C ILE A 12 -13.01 5.04 13.40
N GLY A 13 -13.56 3.82 13.43
CA GLY A 13 -13.90 3.01 12.26
C GLY A 13 -12.99 1.80 12.10
N GLY A 14 -13.52 0.58 12.26
CA GLY A 14 -12.75 -0.67 12.19
C GLY A 14 -12.53 -1.24 10.79
N GLY A 15 -12.25 -0.38 9.79
CA GLY A 15 -11.77 -0.82 8.47
C GLY A 15 -10.27 -1.11 8.48
N HIS A 16 -9.67 -1.41 7.33
CA HIS A 16 -8.23 -1.76 7.20
C HIS A 16 -7.27 -0.75 7.87
N ALA A 17 -7.52 0.56 7.71
CA ALA A 17 -6.73 1.58 8.39
C ALA A 17 -6.93 1.55 9.92
N GLY A 18 -8.18 1.43 10.38
CA GLY A 18 -8.50 1.43 11.81
C GLY A 18 -7.99 0.19 12.51
N THR A 19 -8.02 -0.97 11.84
CA THR A 19 -7.41 -2.21 12.32
C THR A 19 -5.94 -1.99 12.62
N GLU A 20 -5.15 -1.55 11.64
CA GLU A 20 -3.72 -1.35 11.86
C GLU A 20 -3.42 -0.23 12.86
N ALA A 21 -4.22 0.85 12.87
CA ALA A 21 -4.04 1.93 13.83
C ALA A 21 -4.28 1.47 15.27
N ALA A 22 -5.35 0.71 15.49
CA ALA A 22 -5.70 0.15 16.80
C ALA A 22 -4.65 -0.86 17.28
N MET A 23 -4.23 -1.78 16.40
CA MET A 23 -3.21 -2.77 16.72
C MET A 23 -1.87 -2.10 17.04
N ALA A 24 -1.44 -1.11 16.24
CA ALA A 24 -0.19 -0.39 16.47
C ALA A 24 -0.19 0.32 17.83
N ALA A 25 -1.23 1.11 18.13
CA ALA A 25 -1.30 1.86 19.38
C ALA A 25 -1.36 0.95 20.62
N ALA A 26 -2.18 -0.11 20.57
CA ALA A 26 -2.33 -1.04 21.68
C ALA A 26 -1.05 -1.85 21.96
N ARG A 27 -0.33 -2.27 20.90
CA ARG A 27 0.95 -2.99 21.01
C ARG A 27 2.07 -2.15 21.60
N MET A 28 2.04 -0.84 21.37
CA MET A 28 2.93 0.13 22.01
C MET A 28 2.57 0.41 23.48
N GLY A 29 1.64 -0.35 24.07
CA GLY A 29 1.27 -0.27 25.47
C GLY A 29 0.27 0.84 25.80
N GLN A 30 -0.36 1.47 24.81
CA GLN A 30 -1.35 2.54 25.04
C GLN A 30 -2.76 1.96 25.24
N GLN A 31 -3.51 2.50 26.19
CA GLN A 31 -4.92 2.14 26.36
C GLN A 31 -5.73 2.66 25.18
N THR A 32 -6.17 1.73 24.32
CA THR A 32 -6.72 2.04 23.01
C THR A 32 -8.19 1.62 22.93
N LEU A 33 -9.04 2.51 22.44
CA LEU A 33 -10.45 2.23 22.17
C LEU A 33 -10.71 2.22 20.66
N LEU A 34 -11.23 1.12 20.13
CA LEU A 34 -11.73 1.03 18.77
C LEU A 34 -13.25 1.18 18.74
N LEU A 35 -13.71 2.33 18.23
CA LEU A 35 -15.13 2.59 17.97
C LEU A 35 -15.48 2.15 16.55
N THR A 36 -16.53 1.32 16.43
CA THR A 36 -17.03 0.86 15.14
C THR A 36 -18.56 0.74 15.14
N HIS A 37 -19.19 0.92 13.97
CA HIS A 37 -20.64 0.77 13.84
C HIS A 37 -21.07 -0.69 14.02
N ASN A 38 -20.26 -1.62 13.53
CA ASN A 38 -20.56 -3.04 13.55
C ASN A 38 -19.28 -3.87 13.70
N ILE A 39 -19.17 -4.63 14.80
CA ILE A 39 -18.04 -5.51 15.11
C ILE A 39 -17.95 -6.66 14.09
N ASP A 40 -19.08 -7.14 13.56
CA ASP A 40 -19.09 -8.23 12.58
C ASP A 40 -18.49 -7.83 11.22
N THR A 41 -18.19 -6.55 11.02
CA THR A 41 -17.58 -6.00 9.79
C THR A 41 -16.10 -5.66 9.93
N LEU A 42 -15.47 -5.97 11.07
CA LEU A 42 -14.03 -5.75 11.28
C LEU A 42 -13.22 -6.58 10.28
N GLY A 43 -12.42 -5.92 9.43
CA GLY A 43 -11.68 -6.58 8.35
C GLY A 43 -12.52 -6.86 7.08
N GLN A 44 -13.71 -6.27 6.95
CA GLN A 44 -14.56 -6.46 5.77
C GLN A 44 -13.91 -5.92 4.48
N MET A 45 -13.62 -6.83 3.54
CA MET A 45 -13.24 -6.48 2.17
C MET A 45 -14.49 -6.10 1.37
N SER A 46 -14.56 -4.85 0.91
CA SER A 46 -15.78 -4.27 0.31
C SER A 46 -15.76 -4.22 -1.22
N CYS A 47 -14.59 -4.31 -1.83
CA CYS A 47 -14.36 -4.19 -3.27
C CYS A 47 -13.84 -5.51 -3.84
N ASN A 48 -12.54 -5.64 -4.15
CA ASN A 48 -11.93 -6.88 -4.66
C ASN A 48 -11.64 -7.88 -3.51
N PRO A 49 -11.82 -9.20 -3.67
CA PRO A 49 -11.39 -10.23 -2.71
C PRO A 49 -9.89 -10.55 -2.80
N ALA A 50 -9.01 -9.54 -2.84
CA ALA A 50 -7.56 -9.75 -2.95
C ALA A 50 -6.76 -8.76 -2.11
N ILE A 51 -5.55 -9.16 -1.74
CA ILE A 51 -4.53 -8.34 -1.09
C ILE A 51 -3.24 -8.39 -1.92
N GLY A 52 -2.61 -7.23 -2.06
CA GLY A 52 -1.33 -7.07 -2.75
C GLY A 52 -1.44 -6.80 -4.24
N GLY A 53 -0.41 -7.18 -4.98
CA GLY A 53 -0.17 -6.78 -6.37
C GLY A 53 0.82 -5.60 -6.47
N ILE A 54 1.01 -5.07 -7.67
CA ILE A 54 2.08 -4.10 -7.96
C ILE A 54 1.96 -2.86 -7.05
N GLY A 55 3.00 -2.56 -6.26
CA GLY A 55 3.04 -1.47 -5.27
C GLY A 55 2.23 -1.73 -4.00
N LYS A 56 1.15 -2.51 -4.09
CA LYS A 56 0.31 -2.93 -2.97
C LYS A 56 0.97 -4.01 -2.11
N GLY A 57 1.54 -5.04 -2.73
CA GLY A 57 2.28 -6.09 -2.02
C GLY A 57 3.50 -5.54 -1.29
N HIS A 58 4.13 -4.50 -1.84
CA HIS A 58 5.22 -3.77 -1.19
C HIS A 58 4.74 -3.12 0.11
N LEU A 59 3.61 -2.41 0.08
CA LEU A 59 3.00 -1.85 1.29
C LEU A 59 2.62 -2.94 2.30
N VAL A 60 2.09 -4.08 1.86
CA VAL A 60 1.74 -5.20 2.76
C VAL A 60 2.99 -5.75 3.47
N LYS A 61 4.09 -5.97 2.73
CA LYS A 61 5.38 -6.42 3.28
C LYS A 61 5.99 -5.39 4.23
N GLU A 62 5.83 -4.10 3.94
CA GLU A 62 6.29 -3.01 4.83
C GLU A 62 5.46 -2.91 6.10
N VAL A 63 4.14 -3.06 5.99
CA VAL A 63 3.24 -3.16 7.14
C VAL A 63 3.63 -4.36 8.00
N ASP A 64 3.93 -5.51 7.40
CA ASP A 64 4.39 -6.70 8.11
C ASP A 64 5.73 -6.48 8.84
N ALA A 65 6.72 -5.90 8.14
CA ALA A 65 8.02 -5.60 8.71
C ALA A 65 7.92 -4.68 9.94
N LEU A 66 6.98 -3.74 9.92
CA LEU A 66 6.67 -2.87 11.05
C LEU A 66 5.75 -3.52 12.10
N GLY A 67 5.49 -4.82 11.98
CA GLY A 67 4.74 -5.62 12.94
C GLY A 67 3.24 -5.70 12.68
N GLY A 68 2.69 -5.06 11.64
CA GLY A 68 1.26 -5.01 11.34
C GLY A 68 0.57 -6.36 11.10
N LEU A 69 -0.75 -6.33 10.95
CA LEU A 69 -1.61 -7.53 10.91
C LEU A 69 -1.91 -8.01 9.48
N MET A 70 -2.00 -7.12 8.50
CA MET A 70 -2.53 -7.40 7.17
C MET A 70 -1.89 -8.61 6.48
N ALA A 71 -0.57 -8.78 6.59
CA ALA A 71 0.17 -9.90 5.99
C ALA A 71 -0.17 -11.24 6.65
N LYS A 72 -0.17 -11.32 7.98
CA LYS A 72 -0.60 -12.52 8.71
C LYS A 72 -2.06 -12.87 8.41
N ALA A 73 -2.93 -11.86 8.33
CA ALA A 73 -4.34 -12.06 8.02
C ALA A 73 -4.56 -12.64 6.61
N ILE A 74 -3.83 -12.17 5.60
CA ILE A 74 -3.92 -12.75 4.25
C ILE A 74 -3.29 -14.15 4.19
N ASP A 75 -2.22 -14.42 4.93
CA ASP A 75 -1.64 -15.77 4.96
C ASP A 75 -2.62 -16.80 5.53
N HIS A 76 -3.39 -16.45 6.57
CA HIS A 76 -4.42 -17.35 7.12
C HIS A 76 -5.70 -17.46 6.29
N ALA A 77 -5.93 -16.55 5.35
CA ALA A 77 -7.17 -16.46 4.58
C ALA A 77 -6.98 -16.62 3.07
N GLY A 78 -5.74 -16.77 2.60
CA GLY A 78 -5.39 -16.73 1.20
C GLY A 78 -5.74 -18.02 0.49
N ILE A 79 -6.59 -17.93 -0.54
CA ILE A 79 -7.04 -19.06 -1.36
C ILE A 79 -6.32 -19.10 -2.71
N GLN A 80 -5.45 -18.15 -3.00
CA GLN A 80 -4.56 -18.21 -4.16
C GLN A 80 -3.37 -17.27 -3.92
N PHE A 81 -2.14 -17.69 -4.20
CA PHE A 81 -0.94 -16.83 -4.08
C PHE A 81 -0.12 -16.86 -5.36
N ARG A 82 0.31 -15.68 -5.82
CA ARG A 82 1.11 -15.51 -7.04
C ARG A 82 2.13 -14.39 -6.92
N ILE A 83 3.27 -14.55 -7.58
CA ILE A 83 4.26 -13.49 -7.83
C ILE A 83 4.01 -12.88 -9.19
N LEU A 84 3.50 -11.66 -9.20
CA LEU A 84 3.39 -10.84 -10.40
C LEU A 84 4.79 -10.40 -10.85
N ASN A 85 4.99 -10.32 -12.18
CA ASN A 85 6.27 -9.99 -12.80
C ASN A 85 7.43 -10.93 -12.38
N ALA A 86 7.16 -12.21 -12.08
CA ALA A 86 8.19 -13.17 -11.66
C ALA A 86 9.38 -13.28 -12.64
N SER A 87 9.13 -13.17 -13.95
CA SER A 87 10.17 -13.19 -14.99
C SER A 87 11.00 -11.89 -15.09
N LYS A 88 10.63 -10.84 -14.36
CA LYS A 88 11.38 -9.59 -14.27
C LYS A 88 12.24 -9.58 -13.00
N GLY A 89 13.17 -8.63 -12.93
CA GLY A 89 14.04 -8.47 -11.77
C GLY A 89 13.26 -8.18 -10.47
N PRO A 90 13.89 -8.41 -9.29
CA PRO A 90 13.24 -8.37 -7.98
C PRO A 90 12.65 -7.00 -7.65
N ALA A 91 13.19 -5.92 -8.21
CA ALA A 91 12.69 -4.55 -8.05
C ALA A 91 11.25 -4.30 -8.53
N VAL A 92 10.67 -5.21 -9.33
CA VAL A 92 9.30 -5.06 -9.87
C VAL A 92 8.42 -6.28 -9.64
N ARG A 93 8.93 -7.29 -8.94
CA ARG A 93 8.14 -8.45 -8.51
C ARG A 93 7.16 -8.01 -7.44
N ALA A 94 5.96 -8.54 -7.47
CA ALA A 94 4.96 -8.22 -6.46
C ALA A 94 4.06 -9.40 -6.12
N THR A 95 3.92 -9.69 -4.84
CA THR A 95 3.08 -10.75 -4.30
C THR A 95 1.63 -10.29 -4.35
N ARG A 96 0.74 -11.17 -4.80
CA ARG A 96 -0.71 -10.96 -4.77
C ARG A 96 -1.38 -12.25 -4.32
N ALA A 97 -2.36 -12.11 -3.43
CA ALA A 97 -3.20 -13.22 -3.03
C ALA A 97 -4.68 -12.91 -3.17
N GLN A 98 -5.46 -13.93 -3.54
CA GLN A 98 -6.92 -13.91 -3.38
C GLN A 98 -7.24 -14.33 -1.94
N ALA A 99 -8.19 -13.65 -1.32
CA ALA A 99 -8.63 -13.90 0.03
C ALA A 99 -10.01 -14.56 0.03
N ASP A 100 -10.19 -15.56 0.87
CA ASP A 100 -11.52 -15.87 1.38
C ASP A 100 -11.95 -14.71 2.30
N ARG A 101 -13.00 -13.99 1.91
CA ARG A 101 -13.46 -12.81 2.66
C ARG A 101 -13.91 -13.13 4.08
N VAL A 102 -14.50 -14.30 4.28
CA VAL A 102 -14.99 -14.72 5.61
C VAL A 102 -13.80 -15.04 6.49
N LEU A 103 -12.84 -15.82 5.98
CA LEU A 103 -11.62 -16.14 6.73
C LEU A 103 -10.79 -14.89 7.03
N TYR A 104 -10.64 -13.97 6.07
CA TYR A 104 -9.87 -12.74 6.29
C TYR A 104 -10.51 -11.87 7.37
N ARG A 105 -11.82 -11.67 7.30
CA ARG A 105 -12.60 -10.94 8.29
C ARG A 105 -12.50 -11.60 9.67
N GLN A 106 -12.59 -12.92 9.73
CA GLN A 106 -12.43 -13.69 10.96
C GLN A 106 -11.03 -13.53 11.55
N ALA A 107 -9.98 -13.66 10.74
CA ALA A 107 -8.59 -13.52 11.19
C ALA A 107 -8.34 -12.12 11.77
N VAL A 108 -8.84 -11.08 11.10
CA VAL A 108 -8.72 -9.70 11.58
C VAL A 108 -9.48 -9.48 12.88
N ARG A 109 -10.74 -9.92 12.96
CA ARG A 109 -11.55 -9.78 14.17
C ARG A 109 -10.92 -10.51 15.35
N THR A 110 -10.54 -11.78 15.18
CA THR A 110 -9.90 -12.57 16.23
C THR A 110 -8.63 -11.87 16.74
N ALA A 111 -7.79 -11.33 15.85
CA ALA A 111 -6.57 -10.64 16.26
C ALA A 111 -6.85 -9.36 17.06
N LEU A 112 -7.84 -8.56 16.66
CA LEU A 112 -8.24 -7.34 17.37
C LEU A 112 -8.83 -7.67 18.75
N GLU A 113 -9.70 -8.67 18.85
CA GLU A 113 -10.35 -9.06 20.10
C GLU A 113 -9.37 -9.62 21.15
N ASN A 114 -8.26 -10.19 20.69
CA ASN A 114 -7.24 -10.80 21.57
C ASN A 114 -6.00 -9.91 21.74
N GLN A 115 -6.02 -8.66 21.28
CA GLN A 115 -4.90 -7.73 21.45
C GLN A 115 -4.94 -7.08 22.84
N PRO A 116 -3.88 -7.24 23.66
CA PRO A 116 -3.78 -6.51 24.93
C PRO A 116 -3.85 -4.99 24.73
N ASN A 117 -4.44 -4.30 25.71
CA ASN A 117 -4.68 -2.85 25.73
C ASN A 117 -5.66 -2.32 24.67
N LEU A 118 -6.37 -3.19 23.96
CA LEU A 118 -7.39 -2.80 22.99
C LEU A 118 -8.80 -3.14 23.51
N MET A 119 -9.63 -2.12 23.67
CA MET A 119 -11.06 -2.27 23.88
C MET A 119 -11.80 -2.02 22.57
N ILE A 120 -12.70 -2.93 22.19
CA ILE A 120 -13.62 -2.72 21.06
C ILE A 120 -14.98 -2.31 21.61
N PHE A 121 -15.56 -1.25 21.05
CA PHE A 121 -16.88 -0.77 21.45
C PHE A 121 -17.75 -0.43 20.23
N GLN A 122 -18.93 -1.06 20.17
CA GLN A 122 -19.83 -0.92 19.03
C GLN A 122 -20.73 0.30 19.16
N GLN A 123 -20.28 1.43 18.63
CA GLN A 123 -21.09 2.63 18.45
C GLN A 123 -20.59 3.46 17.27
N ALA A 124 -21.54 4.11 16.59
CA ALA A 124 -21.25 5.20 15.67
C ALA A 124 -20.70 6.41 16.45
N VAL A 125 -19.77 7.15 15.84
CA VAL A 125 -19.30 8.46 16.34
C VAL A 125 -20.03 9.56 15.59
N GLU A 126 -20.56 10.53 16.33
CA GLU A 126 -21.30 11.67 15.78
C GLU A 126 -20.53 12.99 15.89
N ASP A 127 -19.67 13.14 16.91
CA ASP A 127 -18.94 14.39 17.14
C ASP A 127 -17.56 14.13 17.78
N LEU A 128 -16.67 15.10 17.61
CA LEU A 128 -15.36 15.17 18.24
C LEU A 128 -15.37 16.24 19.33
N ILE A 129 -14.80 15.94 20.48
CA ILE A 129 -14.62 16.91 21.56
C ILE A 129 -13.28 17.60 21.32
N VAL A 130 -13.31 18.90 21.04
CA VAL A 130 -12.13 19.73 20.75
C VAL A 130 -12.08 20.90 21.72
N GLU A 131 -10.95 21.08 22.39
CA GLU A 131 -10.69 22.17 23.34
C GLU A 131 -9.37 22.85 22.93
N ASN A 132 -9.39 24.17 22.71
CA ASN A 132 -8.21 24.96 22.32
C ASN A 132 -7.40 24.33 21.17
N ASP A 133 -8.09 24.00 20.06
CA ASP A 133 -7.51 23.36 18.87
C ASP A 133 -6.85 22.00 19.13
N ARG A 134 -7.18 21.34 20.25
CA ARG A 134 -6.73 19.99 20.59
C ARG A 134 -7.92 19.05 20.74
N VAL A 135 -7.80 17.86 20.18
CA VAL A 135 -8.81 16.82 20.40
C VAL A 135 -8.66 16.22 21.79
N VAL A 136 -9.78 16.07 22.51
CA VAL A 136 -9.82 15.54 23.88
C VAL A 136 -10.81 14.38 24.05
N GLY A 137 -11.51 13.99 22.98
CA GLY A 137 -12.47 12.90 23.04
C GLY A 137 -13.40 12.76 21.85
N ALA A 138 -14.33 11.82 21.95
CA ALA A 138 -15.38 11.55 20.96
C ALA A 138 -16.74 11.42 21.62
N VAL A 139 -17.80 11.73 20.88
CA VAL A 139 -19.20 11.54 21.28
C VAL A 139 -19.84 10.52 20.36
N THR A 140 -20.42 9.47 20.95
CA THR A 140 -21.13 8.44 20.19
C THR A 140 -22.57 8.85 19.91
N GLN A 141 -23.22 8.13 18.99
CA GLN A 141 -24.63 8.31 18.67
C GLN A 141 -25.57 8.15 19.87
N MET A 142 -25.23 7.30 20.84
CA MET A 142 -25.99 7.20 22.10
C MET A 142 -25.76 8.38 23.07
N GLY A 143 -24.95 9.37 22.72
CA GLY A 143 -24.59 10.50 23.57
C GLY A 143 -23.54 10.19 24.65
N LEU A 144 -22.93 9.00 24.61
CA LEU A 144 -21.83 8.62 25.50
C LEU A 144 -20.54 9.30 25.04
N LYS A 145 -19.80 9.87 25.99
CA LYS A 145 -18.56 10.60 25.73
C LYS A 145 -17.36 9.80 26.21
N PHE A 146 -16.32 9.71 25.39
CA PHE A 146 -15.04 9.11 25.74
C PHE A 146 -13.95 10.17 25.72
N ARG A 147 -13.04 10.13 26.70
CA ARG A 147 -11.86 11.01 26.73
C ARG A 147 -10.66 10.30 26.15
N ALA A 148 -9.87 11.02 25.36
CA ALA A 148 -8.56 10.55 24.93
C ALA A 148 -7.58 11.69 24.62
N LYS A 149 -6.28 11.35 24.59
CA LYS A 149 -5.20 12.28 24.23
C LYS A 149 -5.03 12.42 22.72
N ALA A 150 -5.35 11.38 21.95
CA ALA A 150 -5.26 11.37 20.50
C ALA A 150 -6.43 10.59 19.87
N LEU A 151 -6.87 11.03 18.69
CA LEU A 151 -7.92 10.38 17.90
C LEU A 151 -7.42 10.07 16.48
N VAL A 152 -7.76 8.90 15.95
CA VAL A 152 -7.49 8.52 14.56
C VAL A 152 -8.81 8.27 13.82
N LEU A 153 -9.08 9.03 12.75
CA LEU A 153 -10.24 8.86 11.88
C LEU A 153 -9.93 7.92 10.71
N THR A 154 -10.67 6.81 10.64
CA THR A 154 -10.53 5.73 9.63
C THR A 154 -11.88 5.34 9.04
N VAL A 155 -12.71 6.35 8.80
CA VAL A 155 -14.14 6.27 8.45
C VAL A 155 -14.46 5.75 7.04
N GLY A 156 -13.46 5.38 6.23
CA GLY A 156 -13.67 4.75 4.93
C GLY A 156 -14.55 5.58 3.98
N THR A 157 -15.55 4.94 3.38
CA THR A 157 -16.54 5.56 2.47
C THR A 157 -17.83 6.01 3.17
N PHE A 158 -17.85 6.08 4.50
CA PHE A 158 -19.09 6.28 5.25
C PHE A 158 -19.52 7.74 5.38
N LEU A 159 -18.58 8.69 5.33
CA LEU A 159 -18.88 10.11 5.48
C LEU A 159 -19.73 10.62 4.30
N ASP A 160 -20.97 10.99 4.60
CA ASP A 160 -21.97 11.46 3.62
C ASP A 160 -22.07 10.57 2.36
N GLY A 161 -21.95 9.26 2.57
CA GLY A 161 -21.91 8.26 1.49
C GLY A 161 -23.20 8.19 0.69
N LYS A 162 -23.07 8.17 -0.65
CA LYS A 162 -24.17 8.02 -1.61
C LYS A 162 -23.87 6.91 -2.62
N ILE A 163 -24.77 5.95 -2.73
CA ILE A 163 -24.67 4.84 -3.67
C ILE A 163 -25.46 5.17 -4.93
N HIS A 164 -24.86 4.91 -6.09
CA HIS A 164 -25.43 5.18 -7.42
C HIS A 164 -25.51 3.89 -8.25
N ILE A 165 -26.72 3.59 -8.76
CA ILE A 165 -27.00 2.50 -9.69
C ILE A 165 -27.90 3.05 -10.78
N GLY A 166 -27.34 3.29 -11.97
CA GLY A 166 -28.02 4.08 -12.99
C GLY A 166 -28.26 5.51 -12.51
N LEU A 167 -29.46 6.04 -12.76
CA LEU A 167 -29.86 7.38 -12.32
C LEU A 167 -30.40 7.39 -10.88
N ASP A 168 -30.68 6.22 -10.30
CA ASP A 168 -31.14 6.10 -8.93
C ASP A 168 -29.96 6.21 -7.96
N ASN A 169 -30.20 6.89 -6.84
CA ASN A 169 -29.24 6.99 -5.75
C ASN A 169 -29.91 6.90 -4.38
N TYR A 170 -29.15 6.43 -3.39
CA TYR A 170 -29.59 6.35 -2.00
C TYR A 170 -28.41 6.51 -1.05
N SER A 171 -28.67 6.98 0.17
CA SER A 171 -27.63 7.19 1.17
C SER A 171 -27.15 5.87 1.78
N GLY A 172 -25.83 5.70 1.90
CA GLY A 172 -25.21 4.49 2.41
C GLY A 172 -23.68 4.59 2.39
N GLY A 173 -23.00 4.10 3.41
CA GLY A 173 -21.53 4.04 3.42
C GLY A 173 -20.99 2.89 2.56
N ARG A 174 -21.75 1.79 2.53
CA ARG A 174 -21.59 0.61 1.70
C ARG A 174 -22.98 0.02 1.44
N ALA A 175 -23.12 -0.86 0.44
CA ALA A 175 -24.40 -1.52 0.21
C ALA A 175 -24.85 -2.31 1.45
N GLY A 176 -25.95 -1.86 2.08
CA GLY A 176 -26.51 -2.44 3.31
C GLY A 176 -26.12 -1.72 4.60
N ASP A 177 -25.12 -0.83 4.57
CA ASP A 177 -24.63 -0.12 5.76
C ASP A 177 -25.03 1.37 5.74
N PRO A 178 -25.50 1.93 6.87
CA PRO A 178 -25.87 3.35 6.95
C PRO A 178 -24.65 4.28 6.79
N PRO A 179 -24.86 5.51 6.28
CA PRO A 179 -23.80 6.53 6.23
C PRO A 179 -23.57 7.19 7.60
N SER A 180 -22.44 7.87 7.76
CA SER A 180 -22.14 8.73 8.91
C SER A 180 -22.32 10.20 8.51
N ILE A 181 -23.52 10.74 8.76
CA ILE A 181 -23.91 12.11 8.35
C ILE A 181 -23.52 13.17 9.40
N PRO A 182 -23.83 13.00 10.71
CA PRO A 182 -23.52 14.03 11.71
C PRO A 182 -22.01 14.33 11.78
N LEU A 183 -21.18 13.29 11.79
CA LEU A 183 -19.73 13.43 11.81
C LEU A 183 -19.21 14.16 10.56
N SER A 184 -19.75 13.86 9.38
CA SER A 184 -19.37 14.57 8.16
C SER A 184 -19.69 16.07 8.25
N ARG A 185 -20.88 16.43 8.74
CA ARG A 185 -21.25 17.84 8.96
C ARG A 185 -20.26 18.51 9.91
N ARG A 186 -19.97 17.86 11.03
CA ARG A 186 -19.03 18.39 12.02
C ARG A 186 -17.64 18.63 11.44
N LEU A 187 -17.12 17.68 10.68
CA LEU A 187 -15.79 17.80 10.08
C LEU A 187 -15.73 18.91 9.01
N ARG A 188 -16.85 19.20 8.33
CA ARG A 188 -16.96 20.34 7.39
C ARG A 188 -16.99 21.70 8.09
N GLU A 189 -17.32 21.76 9.38
CA GLU A 189 -17.23 23.00 10.19
C GLU A 189 -15.79 23.30 10.63
N LEU A 190 -14.89 22.33 10.54
CA LEU A 190 -13.47 22.51 10.82
C LEU A 190 -12.79 23.19 9.62
N PRO A 191 -11.63 23.86 9.82
CA PRO A 191 -10.88 24.53 8.75
C PRO A 191 -10.16 23.55 7.80
N LEU A 192 -10.81 22.43 7.45
CA LEU A 192 -10.28 21.39 6.57
C LEU A 192 -10.88 21.54 5.18
N ARG A 193 -10.07 21.33 4.14
CA ARG A 193 -10.57 21.29 2.76
C ARG A 193 -11.25 19.95 2.51
N VAL A 194 -12.53 20.01 2.16
CA VAL A 194 -13.35 18.83 1.86
C VAL A 194 -13.67 18.78 0.38
N SER A 195 -13.68 17.58 -0.19
CA SER A 195 -14.13 17.31 -1.56
C SER A 195 -14.76 15.92 -1.61
N ARG A 196 -15.35 15.55 -2.76
CA ARG A 196 -15.96 14.24 -2.95
C ARG A 196 -15.17 13.40 -3.95
N LEU A 197 -15.05 12.10 -3.67
CA LEU A 197 -14.51 11.11 -4.59
C LEU A 197 -15.54 10.05 -4.91
N LYS A 198 -15.34 9.40 -6.05
CA LYS A 198 -16.13 8.26 -6.50
C LYS A 198 -15.28 7.01 -6.64
N THR A 199 -15.78 5.88 -6.14
CA THR A 199 -15.24 4.55 -6.48
C THR A 199 -16.36 3.60 -6.90
N GLY A 200 -16.05 2.66 -7.80
CA GLY A 200 -17.02 1.70 -8.34
C GLY A 200 -16.65 0.25 -8.02
N THR A 201 -17.66 -0.59 -7.88
CA THR A 201 -17.52 -2.03 -7.67
C THR A 201 -18.33 -2.81 -8.73
N PRO A 202 -17.88 -3.99 -9.18
CA PRO A 202 -18.61 -4.78 -10.17
C PRO A 202 -19.85 -5.47 -9.59
N PRO A 203 -20.78 -6.01 -10.39
CA PRO A 203 -21.78 -6.93 -9.89
C PRO A 203 -21.15 -8.21 -9.32
N ARG A 204 -21.81 -8.87 -8.38
CA ARG A 204 -21.40 -10.19 -7.87
C ARG A 204 -22.21 -11.28 -8.56
N ILE A 205 -21.55 -12.30 -9.09
CA ILE A 205 -22.15 -13.30 -9.97
C ILE A 205 -22.28 -14.64 -9.24
N ASP A 206 -23.37 -15.38 -9.48
CA ASP A 206 -23.55 -16.74 -8.94
C ASP A 206 -22.71 -17.75 -9.73
N ALA A 207 -21.71 -18.35 -9.07
CA ALA A 207 -20.80 -19.34 -9.63
C ALA A 207 -21.52 -20.50 -10.35
N ARG A 208 -22.70 -20.92 -9.86
CA ARG A 208 -23.44 -22.07 -10.42
C ARG A 208 -24.03 -21.78 -11.80
N THR A 209 -24.07 -20.51 -12.18
CA THR A 209 -24.64 -20.03 -13.45
C THR A 209 -23.58 -19.65 -14.47
N ILE A 210 -22.32 -19.93 -14.16
CA ILE A 210 -21.15 -19.73 -15.00
C ILE A 210 -20.74 -21.06 -15.62
N ASP A 211 -20.53 -21.08 -16.93
CA ASP A 211 -19.85 -22.19 -17.59
C ASP A 211 -18.33 -22.01 -17.49
N PHE A 212 -17.74 -22.61 -16.46
CA PHE A 212 -16.29 -22.58 -16.26
C PHE A 212 -15.52 -23.50 -17.23
N SER A 213 -16.19 -24.41 -17.95
CA SER A 213 -15.52 -25.40 -18.82
C SER A 213 -14.89 -24.75 -20.05
N VAL A 214 -15.41 -23.61 -20.47
CA VAL A 214 -14.94 -22.84 -21.64
C VAL A 214 -13.90 -21.77 -21.28
N LEU A 215 -13.52 -21.64 -20.00
CA LEU A 215 -12.68 -20.55 -19.50
C LEU A 215 -11.27 -21.04 -19.13
N GLY A 216 -10.28 -20.19 -19.38
CA GLY A 216 -8.90 -20.44 -18.95
C GLY A 216 -8.78 -20.34 -17.43
N GLN A 217 -8.05 -21.27 -16.82
CA GLN A 217 -7.78 -21.29 -15.37
C GLN A 217 -6.41 -20.70 -15.05
N GLN A 218 -6.33 -19.99 -13.94
CA GLN A 218 -5.10 -19.47 -13.37
C GLN A 218 -4.99 -19.93 -11.92
N ASN A 219 -4.02 -20.80 -11.65
CA ASN A 219 -3.73 -21.38 -10.34
C ASN A 219 -2.72 -20.53 -9.54
N SER A 220 -2.52 -20.89 -8.27
CA SER A 220 -1.40 -20.41 -7.46
C SER A 220 -0.06 -20.83 -8.07
N ASP A 221 1.00 -20.07 -7.74
CA ASP A 221 2.36 -20.44 -8.10
C ASP A 221 2.85 -21.59 -7.19
N ASN A 222 3.83 -22.38 -7.67
CA ASN A 222 4.46 -23.47 -6.93
C ASN A 222 6.00 -23.35 -7.04
N PRO A 223 6.74 -23.17 -5.93
CA PRO A 223 6.27 -23.12 -4.53
C PRO A 223 5.36 -21.92 -4.24
N MET A 224 4.49 -22.08 -3.23
CA MET A 224 3.48 -21.08 -2.89
C MET A 224 4.10 -19.89 -2.15
N PRO A 225 3.90 -18.65 -2.64
CA PRO A 225 4.38 -17.45 -1.95
C PRO A 225 3.68 -17.20 -0.62
N VAL A 226 4.39 -16.52 0.30
CA VAL A 226 3.90 -16.11 1.63
C VAL A 226 4.05 -14.60 1.81
N PHE A 227 3.08 -13.91 2.42
CA PHE A 227 3.15 -12.46 2.68
C PHE A 227 3.93 -12.11 3.94
N SER A 228 3.66 -12.73 5.07
CA SER A 228 4.36 -12.44 6.33
C SER A 228 5.79 -12.98 6.27
N PHE A 229 6.76 -12.22 6.81
CA PHE A 229 8.12 -12.71 7.00
C PHE A 229 8.20 -13.81 8.08
N LEU A 230 7.16 -13.94 8.90
CA LEU A 230 6.99 -15.03 9.88
C LEU A 230 6.02 -16.11 9.41
N GLY A 231 5.43 -15.94 8.23
CA GLY A 231 4.42 -16.86 7.72
C GLY A 231 5.05 -18.16 7.20
N ASP A 232 4.21 -19.17 7.06
CA ASP A 232 4.56 -20.44 6.43
C ASP A 232 3.45 -20.88 5.47
N ALA A 233 3.83 -21.52 4.36
CA ALA A 233 2.88 -21.94 3.34
C ALA A 233 1.82 -22.93 3.85
N SER A 234 2.11 -23.68 4.92
CA SER A 234 1.16 -24.60 5.57
C SER A 234 0.02 -23.87 6.30
N GLN A 235 0.17 -22.58 6.58
CA GLN A 235 -0.88 -21.76 7.21
C GLN A 235 -2.00 -21.42 6.22
N HIS A 236 -1.73 -21.53 4.92
CA HIS A 236 -2.68 -21.16 3.88
C HIS A 236 -3.85 -22.15 3.79
N PRO A 237 -5.09 -21.66 3.64
CA PRO A 237 -6.23 -22.49 3.30
C PRO A 237 -6.06 -23.24 1.97
N ARG A 238 -7.05 -24.09 1.67
CA ARG A 238 -7.16 -24.76 0.37
C ARG A 238 -7.13 -23.72 -0.77
N GLN A 239 -6.27 -23.97 -1.76
CA GLN A 239 -6.13 -23.09 -2.91
C GLN A 239 -7.23 -23.29 -3.96
N MET A 240 -7.60 -22.21 -4.65
CA MET A 240 -8.60 -22.16 -5.72
C MET A 240 -8.04 -21.45 -6.96
N PRO A 241 -8.43 -21.89 -8.17
CA PRO A 241 -8.14 -21.14 -9.38
C PRO A 241 -8.99 -19.87 -9.48
N CYS A 242 -8.44 -18.88 -10.20
CA CYS A 242 -9.23 -17.83 -10.82
C CYS A 242 -9.48 -18.21 -12.28
N TYR A 243 -10.53 -17.65 -12.88
CA TYR A 243 -10.85 -17.90 -14.28
C TYR A 243 -10.71 -16.62 -15.10
N ILE A 244 -10.45 -16.77 -16.39
CA ILE A 244 -10.21 -15.66 -17.30
C ILE A 244 -11.27 -15.68 -18.40
N THR A 245 -11.95 -14.55 -18.58
CA THR A 245 -12.85 -14.28 -19.70
C THR A 245 -12.56 -12.90 -20.29
N HIS A 246 -13.28 -12.51 -21.34
CA HIS A 246 -13.07 -11.24 -22.03
C HIS A 246 -14.41 -10.57 -22.34
N THR A 247 -14.41 -9.24 -22.29
CA THR A 247 -15.42 -8.44 -22.99
C THR A 247 -15.20 -8.55 -24.51
N ASN A 248 -16.22 -8.21 -25.28
CA ASN A 248 -16.20 -8.25 -26.75
C ASN A 248 -16.98 -7.06 -27.33
N GLU A 249 -17.01 -6.94 -28.65
CA GLU A 249 -17.68 -5.85 -29.36
C GLU A 249 -19.16 -5.72 -28.96
N ARG A 250 -19.89 -6.85 -28.82
CA ARG A 250 -21.28 -6.84 -28.34
C ARG A 250 -21.41 -6.22 -26.95
N THR A 251 -20.47 -6.54 -26.05
CA THR A 251 -20.43 -5.96 -24.70
C THR A 251 -20.22 -4.44 -24.78
N HIS A 252 -19.35 -3.99 -25.68
CA HIS A 252 -19.07 -2.56 -25.87
C HIS A 252 -20.25 -1.82 -26.48
N ASP A 253 -20.97 -2.43 -27.41
CA ASP A 253 -22.18 -1.85 -28.00
C ASP A 253 -23.30 -1.68 -26.97
N VAL A 254 -23.51 -2.68 -26.09
CA VAL A 254 -24.43 -2.56 -24.96
C VAL A 254 -24.09 -1.36 -24.09
N ILE A 255 -22.80 -1.16 -23.77
CA ILE A 255 -22.32 -0.03 -22.99
C ILE A 255 -22.58 1.29 -23.73
N ARG A 256 -22.14 1.42 -24.98
CA ARG A 256 -22.28 2.65 -25.78
C ARG A 256 -23.73 3.09 -25.92
N ASN A 257 -24.63 2.13 -26.15
CA ASN A 257 -26.06 2.39 -26.32
C ASN A 257 -26.77 2.80 -25.02
N ASN A 258 -26.10 2.75 -23.86
CA ASN A 258 -26.69 3.08 -22.55
C ASN A 258 -25.83 4.08 -21.75
N LEU A 259 -24.89 4.79 -22.39
CA LEU A 259 -24.03 5.76 -21.71
C LEU A 259 -24.80 6.93 -21.11
N ASP A 260 -25.90 7.34 -21.74
CA ASP A 260 -26.83 8.35 -21.26
C ASP A 260 -27.45 8.00 -19.89
N ARG A 261 -27.51 6.70 -19.56
CA ARG A 261 -28.01 6.18 -18.28
C ARG A 261 -26.89 5.95 -17.25
N SER A 262 -25.65 6.26 -17.58
CA SER A 262 -24.54 6.24 -16.61
C SER A 262 -24.53 7.54 -15.80
N PRO A 263 -24.57 7.47 -14.47
CA PRO A 263 -24.62 8.66 -13.63
C PRO A 263 -23.35 9.53 -13.76
N MET A 264 -22.23 8.99 -14.25
CA MET A 264 -21.05 9.81 -14.56
C MET A 264 -21.25 10.65 -15.81
N TYR A 265 -21.77 10.05 -16.88
CA TYR A 265 -21.92 10.73 -18.18
C TYR A 265 -23.15 11.63 -18.21
N ALA A 266 -24.16 11.32 -17.40
CA ALA A 266 -25.33 12.17 -17.17
C ALA A 266 -25.08 13.34 -16.19
N GLY A 267 -23.87 13.44 -15.60
CA GLY A 267 -23.53 14.52 -14.66
C GLY A 267 -24.21 14.43 -13.29
N VAL A 268 -24.71 13.24 -12.90
CA VAL A 268 -25.37 12.99 -11.60
C VAL A 268 -24.37 12.84 -10.47
N ILE A 269 -23.15 12.37 -10.76
CA ILE A 269 -22.06 12.22 -9.78
C ILE A 269 -21.14 13.44 -9.86
N GLU A 270 -20.90 14.09 -8.73
CA GLU A 270 -19.97 15.22 -8.61
C GLU A 270 -18.53 14.73 -8.41
N GLY A 271 -18.37 13.60 -7.73
CA GLY A 271 -17.09 13.02 -7.34
C GLY A 271 -16.24 12.49 -8.49
N ILE A 272 -14.94 12.78 -8.42
CA ILE A 272 -13.97 12.36 -9.44
C ILE A 272 -13.58 10.89 -9.21
N GLY A 273 -13.68 10.09 -10.28
CA GLY A 273 -13.26 8.69 -10.30
C GLY A 273 -11.78 8.48 -10.64
N PRO A 274 -11.22 7.27 -10.41
CA PRO A 274 -9.81 6.98 -10.66
C PRO A 274 -9.50 6.80 -12.16
N ARG A 275 -8.45 7.45 -12.67
CA ARG A 275 -7.99 7.32 -14.07
C ARG A 275 -7.41 5.95 -14.42
N TYR A 276 -6.72 5.30 -13.47
CA TYR A 276 -5.98 4.06 -13.71
C TYR A 276 -6.80 2.78 -13.49
N CYS A 277 -7.99 2.89 -12.90
CA CYS A 277 -8.93 1.78 -12.75
C CYS A 277 -10.34 2.31 -13.00
N PRO A 278 -10.61 2.80 -14.22
CA PRO A 278 -11.90 3.35 -14.57
C PRO A 278 -12.97 2.25 -14.53
N SER A 279 -14.22 2.65 -14.39
CA SER A 279 -15.35 1.75 -14.61
C SER A 279 -15.33 1.23 -16.05
N ILE A 280 -16.00 0.10 -16.32
CA ILE A 280 -16.01 -0.50 -17.66
C ILE A 280 -16.57 0.45 -18.71
N GLU A 281 -17.60 1.24 -18.36
CA GLU A 281 -18.14 2.28 -19.24
C GLU A 281 -17.10 3.33 -19.63
N ASP A 282 -16.23 3.73 -18.71
CA ASP A 282 -15.18 4.73 -18.97
C ASP A 282 -13.94 4.11 -19.64
N LYS A 283 -13.63 2.85 -19.33
CA LYS A 283 -12.58 2.08 -20.00
C LYS A 283 -12.86 1.91 -21.49
N VAL A 284 -14.09 1.53 -21.86
CA VAL A 284 -14.51 1.34 -23.26
C VAL A 284 -14.46 2.65 -24.03
N MET A 285 -14.84 3.77 -23.41
CA MET A 285 -14.81 5.09 -24.06
C MET A 285 -13.40 5.64 -24.23
N ARG A 286 -12.49 5.41 -23.27
CA ARG A 286 -11.09 5.87 -23.36
C ARG A 286 -10.23 5.03 -24.29
N PHE A 287 -10.52 3.74 -24.40
CA PHE A 287 -9.75 2.78 -25.19
C PHE A 287 -10.63 2.15 -26.28
N ALA A 288 -11.28 3.02 -27.08
CA ALA A 288 -12.23 2.61 -28.10
C ALA A 288 -11.62 1.77 -29.23
N ASP A 289 -10.29 1.79 -29.37
CA ASP A 289 -9.50 0.97 -30.31
C ASP A 289 -9.37 -0.50 -29.88
N ARG A 290 -9.70 -0.83 -28.62
CA ARG A 290 -9.58 -2.18 -28.08
C ARG A 290 -10.90 -2.94 -28.23
N ASN A 291 -10.90 -3.99 -29.04
CA ASN A 291 -12.10 -4.83 -29.27
C ASN A 291 -12.43 -5.77 -28.10
N GLN A 292 -11.52 -5.90 -27.13
CA GLN A 292 -11.73 -6.71 -25.94
C GLN A 292 -10.92 -6.20 -24.74
N HIS A 293 -11.42 -6.50 -23.55
CA HIS A 293 -10.74 -6.31 -22.28
C HIS A 293 -10.83 -7.59 -21.46
N GLN A 294 -9.68 -8.04 -20.94
CA GLN A 294 -9.59 -9.20 -20.06
C GLN A 294 -10.25 -8.94 -18.71
N ILE A 295 -11.01 -9.92 -18.24
CA ILE A 295 -11.73 -9.96 -16.96
C ILE A 295 -11.28 -11.19 -16.18
N PHE A 296 -10.99 -11.02 -14.90
CA PHE A 296 -10.74 -12.13 -13.99
C PHE A 296 -12.00 -12.43 -13.19
N LEU A 297 -12.42 -13.69 -13.19
CA LEU A 297 -13.48 -14.20 -12.33
C LEU A 297 -12.83 -14.77 -11.07
N GLU A 298 -12.94 -14.03 -9.98
CA GLU A 298 -12.25 -14.29 -8.72
C GLU A 298 -13.25 -14.85 -7.69
N PRO A 299 -13.00 -16.04 -7.11
CA PRO A 299 -13.81 -16.54 -6.00
C PRO A 299 -13.78 -15.59 -4.79
N GLU A 300 -14.93 -15.30 -4.18
CA GLU A 300 -14.96 -14.50 -2.94
C GLU A 300 -14.67 -15.32 -1.66
N GLY A 301 -14.64 -16.66 -1.75
CA GLY A 301 -14.27 -17.55 -0.65
C GLY A 301 -14.55 -19.03 -0.93
N LEU A 302 -14.07 -19.90 -0.04
CA LEU A 302 -14.22 -21.36 -0.12
C LEU A 302 -15.64 -21.84 0.12
N THR A 303 -16.41 -21.05 0.85
CA THR A 303 -17.77 -21.37 1.33
C THR A 303 -18.85 -20.49 0.68
N SER A 304 -18.48 -19.69 -0.32
CA SER A 304 -19.38 -18.80 -1.05
C SER A 304 -19.49 -19.21 -2.51
N ASN A 305 -20.68 -19.02 -3.09
CA ASN A 305 -20.90 -19.13 -4.54
C ASN A 305 -20.83 -17.76 -5.24
N GLU A 306 -20.45 -16.69 -4.53
CA GLU A 306 -20.26 -15.37 -5.15
C GLU A 306 -18.90 -15.29 -5.87
N ILE A 307 -18.94 -14.84 -7.12
CA ILE A 307 -17.78 -14.56 -7.98
C ILE A 307 -17.66 -13.05 -8.19
N TYR A 308 -16.46 -12.54 -8.04
CA TYR A 308 -16.09 -11.16 -8.30
C TYR A 308 -15.48 -11.03 -9.71
N PRO A 309 -16.17 -10.41 -10.68
CA PRO A 309 -15.67 -10.22 -12.03
C PRO A 309 -14.80 -8.95 -12.09
N ASN A 310 -13.52 -9.10 -11.74
CA ASN A 310 -12.54 -8.03 -11.70
C ASN A 310 -12.28 -7.45 -13.11
N GLY A 311 -12.62 -6.18 -13.27
CA GLY A 311 -12.48 -5.44 -14.53
C GLY A 311 -13.80 -4.88 -15.08
N ILE A 312 -14.95 -5.28 -14.53
CA ILE A 312 -16.27 -4.74 -14.91
C ILE A 312 -16.95 -3.89 -13.82
N SER A 313 -16.18 -3.15 -13.00
CA SER A 313 -16.77 -2.14 -12.10
C SER A 313 -17.65 -1.19 -12.89
N THR A 314 -18.86 -0.92 -12.42
CA THR A 314 -19.83 -0.12 -13.18
C THR A 314 -20.82 0.60 -12.28
N SER A 315 -21.41 1.67 -12.81
CA SER A 315 -22.54 2.38 -12.21
C SER A 315 -23.77 2.40 -13.12
N LEU A 316 -23.79 1.59 -14.18
CA LEU A 316 -24.93 1.48 -15.09
C LEU A 316 -26.16 0.85 -14.40
N PRO A 317 -27.38 1.05 -14.94
CA PRO A 317 -28.59 0.40 -14.44
C PRO A 317 -28.52 -1.13 -14.46
N PHE A 318 -29.22 -1.79 -13.54
CA PHE A 318 -29.15 -3.25 -13.36
C PHE A 318 -29.48 -4.07 -14.62
N ASP A 319 -30.48 -3.64 -15.40
CA ASP A 319 -30.84 -4.28 -16.67
C ASP A 319 -29.68 -4.28 -17.67
N VAL A 320 -28.93 -3.18 -17.74
CA VAL A 320 -27.74 -3.04 -18.59
C VAL A 320 -26.59 -3.88 -18.05
N GLN A 321 -26.38 -3.89 -16.73
CA GLN A 321 -25.36 -4.75 -16.12
C GLN A 321 -25.58 -6.23 -16.47
N MET A 322 -26.83 -6.70 -16.44
CA MET A 322 -27.17 -8.07 -16.83
C MET A 322 -26.82 -8.35 -18.30
N GLN A 323 -27.09 -7.40 -19.20
CA GLN A 323 -26.72 -7.52 -20.62
C GLN A 323 -25.20 -7.59 -20.82
N ILE A 324 -24.43 -6.74 -20.12
CA ILE A 324 -22.95 -6.74 -20.15
C ILE A 324 -22.40 -8.06 -19.63
N VAL A 325 -22.92 -8.56 -18.50
CA VAL A 325 -22.46 -9.83 -17.94
C VAL A 325 -22.73 -10.96 -18.93
N ARG A 326 -23.96 -11.06 -19.45
CA ARG A 326 -24.36 -12.16 -20.36
C ARG A 326 -23.79 -12.07 -21.77
N SER A 327 -23.18 -10.97 -22.17
CA SER A 327 -22.49 -10.88 -23.45
C SER A 327 -21.09 -11.48 -23.43
N MET A 328 -20.51 -11.75 -22.25
CA MET A 328 -19.18 -12.33 -22.11
C MET A 328 -19.20 -13.86 -22.17
N GLN A 329 -18.13 -14.45 -22.71
CA GLN A 329 -17.99 -15.89 -22.84
C GLN A 329 -18.09 -16.60 -21.48
N GLY A 330 -18.86 -17.68 -21.43
CA GLY A 330 -19.12 -18.51 -20.24
C GLY A 330 -20.17 -17.91 -19.29
N MET A 331 -20.56 -16.65 -19.50
CA MET A 331 -21.50 -15.91 -18.66
C MET A 331 -22.89 -15.78 -19.29
N GLU A 332 -23.18 -16.46 -20.39
CA GLU A 332 -24.38 -16.27 -21.22
C GLU A 332 -25.68 -16.45 -20.42
N ASN A 333 -25.64 -17.34 -19.42
CA ASN A 333 -26.75 -17.65 -18.51
C ASN A 333 -26.53 -17.14 -17.08
N ALA A 334 -25.47 -16.34 -16.86
CA ALA A 334 -25.09 -15.90 -15.54
C ALA A 334 -26.21 -15.10 -14.86
N ARG A 335 -26.26 -15.21 -13.53
CA ARG A 335 -27.16 -14.47 -12.65
C ARG A 335 -26.36 -13.59 -11.71
N ILE A 336 -26.80 -12.34 -11.57
CA ILE A 336 -26.22 -11.37 -10.64
C ILE A 336 -26.89 -11.57 -9.26
N VAL A 337 -26.06 -11.81 -8.23
CA VAL A 337 -26.45 -11.88 -6.81
C VAL A 337 -26.53 -10.49 -6.21
N ARG A 338 -25.59 -9.61 -6.53
CA ARG A 338 -25.56 -8.21 -6.06
C ARG A 338 -25.24 -7.27 -7.23
N PRO A 339 -25.97 -6.16 -7.40
CA PRO A 339 -25.67 -5.20 -8.45
C PRO A 339 -24.31 -4.55 -8.25
N GLY A 340 -23.64 -4.22 -9.35
CA GLY A 340 -22.54 -3.27 -9.37
C GLY A 340 -23.07 -1.87 -9.06
N TYR A 341 -22.24 -1.06 -8.44
CA TYR A 341 -22.61 0.30 -8.05
C TYR A 341 -21.38 1.18 -7.92
N ALA A 342 -21.63 2.48 -7.84
CA ALA A 342 -20.63 3.42 -7.38
C ALA A 342 -20.99 4.02 -6.03
N ILE A 343 -19.97 4.29 -5.22
CA ILE A 343 -20.08 5.02 -3.96
C ILE A 343 -19.36 6.36 -4.11
N GLU A 344 -20.06 7.42 -3.75
CA GLU A 344 -19.54 8.77 -3.63
C GLU A 344 -19.47 9.13 -2.14
N TYR A 345 -18.35 9.70 -1.69
CA TYR A 345 -18.09 9.95 -0.27
C TYR A 345 -17.20 11.18 -0.09
N ASP A 346 -17.26 11.78 1.11
CA ASP A 346 -16.36 12.86 1.49
C ASP A 346 -14.94 12.36 1.74
N PHE A 347 -13.97 13.13 1.27
CA PHE A 347 -12.57 13.02 1.69
C PHE A 347 -12.02 14.40 2.00
N PHE A 348 -10.93 14.41 2.76
CA PHE A 348 -10.24 15.62 3.20
C PHE A 348 -8.91 15.71 2.48
N ASP A 349 -8.54 16.92 2.07
CA ASP A 349 -7.31 17.17 1.35
C ASP A 349 -6.11 16.81 2.25
N PRO A 350 -5.31 15.78 1.91
CA PRO A 350 -4.24 15.33 2.78
C PRO A 350 -3.11 16.35 2.93
N ARG A 351 -3.10 17.43 2.12
CA ARG A 351 -2.20 18.58 2.33
C ARG A 351 -2.48 19.34 3.63
N ASP A 352 -3.63 19.10 4.26
CA ASP A 352 -3.95 19.62 5.61
C ASP A 352 -3.33 18.77 6.73
N LEU A 353 -2.62 17.70 6.39
CA LEU A 353 -1.90 16.84 7.32
C LEU A 353 -0.39 17.11 7.30
N LYS A 354 0.25 16.86 8.43
CA LYS A 354 1.70 16.70 8.55
C LYS A 354 2.11 15.34 7.95
N PRO A 355 3.39 15.13 7.59
CA PRO A 355 3.89 13.81 7.18
C PRO A 355 3.75 12.71 8.25
N THR A 356 3.43 13.08 9.49
CA THR A 356 3.06 12.17 10.59
C THR A 356 1.58 11.75 10.54
N LEU A 357 0.81 12.22 9.55
CA LEU A 357 -0.65 12.10 9.39
C LEU A 357 -1.49 12.84 10.43
N GLU A 358 -0.87 13.63 11.30
CA GLU A 358 -1.56 14.54 12.23
C GLU A 358 -2.10 15.75 11.47
N SER A 359 -3.30 16.22 11.82
CA SER A 359 -3.86 17.46 11.32
C SER A 359 -2.96 18.66 11.66
N LYS A 360 -2.85 19.59 10.71
CA LYS A 360 -2.19 20.89 10.94
C LYS A 360 -3.05 21.86 11.76
N PHE A 361 -4.35 21.61 11.84
CA PHE A 361 -5.31 22.50 12.50
C PHE A 361 -5.69 22.03 13.89
N ILE A 362 -5.83 20.72 14.09
CA ILE A 362 -6.26 20.15 15.37
C ILE A 362 -5.19 19.19 15.88
N GLN A 363 -4.56 19.53 17.00
CA GLN A 363 -3.52 18.70 17.58
C GLN A 363 -4.11 17.40 18.14
N GLY A 364 -3.39 16.30 17.95
CA GLY A 364 -3.81 14.96 18.37
C GLY A 364 -4.86 14.31 17.46
N LEU A 365 -5.32 14.97 16.39
CA LEU A 365 -6.26 14.39 15.42
C LEU A 365 -5.52 13.88 14.19
N PHE A 366 -5.63 12.58 13.91
CA PHE A 366 -4.94 11.91 12.80
C PHE A 366 -5.93 11.33 11.81
N PHE A 367 -5.64 11.39 10.51
CA PHE A 367 -6.49 10.82 9.47
C PHE A 367 -5.75 9.70 8.73
N ALA A 368 -6.43 8.58 8.45
CA ALA A 368 -5.82 7.47 7.72
C ALA A 368 -6.82 6.74 6.80
N GLY A 369 -6.34 6.38 5.61
CA GLY A 369 -7.07 5.57 4.64
C GLY A 369 -7.87 6.40 3.65
N GLN A 370 -9.09 5.96 3.33
CA GLN A 370 -9.88 6.58 2.24
C GLN A 370 -10.28 8.03 2.54
N ILE A 371 -10.35 8.42 3.82
CA ILE A 371 -10.56 9.80 4.25
C ILE A 371 -9.48 10.75 3.72
N ASN A 372 -8.26 10.26 3.45
CA ASN A 372 -7.16 11.02 2.86
C ASN A 372 -7.15 10.99 1.32
N GLY A 373 -8.23 10.50 0.69
CA GLY A 373 -8.34 10.41 -0.75
C GLY A 373 -7.58 9.24 -1.38
N THR A 374 -7.15 8.25 -0.59
CA THR A 374 -6.58 7.00 -1.14
C THR A 374 -7.66 5.97 -1.46
N THR A 375 -7.35 5.01 -2.34
CA THR A 375 -8.22 3.85 -2.56
C THR A 375 -7.41 2.56 -2.59
N GLY A 376 -7.77 1.64 -1.72
CA GLY A 376 -7.09 0.35 -1.58
C GLY A 376 -6.97 -0.04 -0.11
N TYR A 377 -6.94 -1.34 0.14
CA TYR A 377 -6.82 -1.85 1.50
C TYR A 377 -5.42 -1.62 2.04
N GLU A 378 -4.41 -1.81 1.19
CA GLU A 378 -2.99 -1.77 1.51
C GLU A 378 -2.53 -0.34 1.80
N GLU A 379 -2.91 0.63 0.96
CA GLU A 379 -2.68 2.05 1.21
C GLU A 379 -3.34 2.50 2.51
N ALA A 380 -4.54 2.00 2.80
CA ALA A 380 -5.27 2.34 4.02
C ALA A 380 -4.62 1.72 5.27
N ALA A 381 -4.26 0.44 5.23
CA ALA A 381 -3.55 -0.24 6.30
C ALA A 381 -2.20 0.41 6.62
N ALA A 382 -1.42 0.76 5.60
CA ALA A 382 -0.13 1.40 5.77
C ALA A 382 -0.25 2.79 6.44
N GLN A 383 -1.22 3.61 6.01
CA GLN A 383 -1.54 4.87 6.70
C GLN A 383 -2.06 4.64 8.11
N GLY A 384 -2.90 3.63 8.31
CA GLY A 384 -3.47 3.26 9.60
C GLY A 384 -2.39 2.95 10.63
N MET A 385 -1.45 2.07 10.27
CA MET A 385 -0.31 1.73 11.10
C MET A 385 0.51 2.97 11.49
N LEU A 386 0.81 3.86 10.53
CA LEU A 386 1.55 5.10 10.80
C LEU A 386 0.77 6.06 11.72
N ALA A 387 -0.52 6.25 11.46
CA ALA A 387 -1.37 7.13 12.26
C ALA A 387 -1.56 6.61 13.69
N GLY A 388 -1.77 5.29 13.86
CA GLY A 388 -1.86 4.66 15.18
C GLY A 388 -0.56 4.75 15.97
N LEU A 389 0.57 4.47 15.32
CA LEU A 389 1.90 4.67 15.87
C LEU A 389 2.09 6.11 16.36
N ASN A 390 1.80 7.11 15.53
CA ASN A 390 2.02 8.50 15.91
C ASN A 390 1.01 9.01 16.94
N ALA A 391 -0.22 8.51 16.94
CA ALA A 391 -1.19 8.79 18.00
C ALA A 391 -0.71 8.23 19.34
N ALA A 392 -0.16 7.02 19.36
CA ALA A 392 0.43 6.40 20.55
C ALA A 392 1.69 7.10 21.05
N ARG A 393 2.51 7.62 20.14
CA ARG A 393 3.67 8.43 20.49
C ARG A 393 3.25 9.77 21.08
N LEU A 394 2.26 10.43 20.48
CA LEU A 394 1.71 11.68 20.99
C LEU A 394 1.08 11.50 22.38
N SER A 395 0.34 10.42 22.63
CA SER A 395 -0.24 10.13 23.95
C SER A 395 0.81 9.85 25.03
N ALA A 396 2.02 9.45 24.62
CA ALA A 396 3.20 9.23 25.44
C ALA A 396 4.21 10.39 25.39
N GLU A 397 3.83 11.57 24.86
CA GLU A 397 4.67 12.77 24.78
C GLU A 397 5.99 12.57 24.01
N LYS A 398 5.96 11.75 22.95
CA LYS A 398 7.09 11.50 22.05
C LYS A 398 6.84 12.11 20.67
N ASP A 399 7.91 12.50 20.00
CA ASP A 399 7.84 13.01 18.62
C ASP A 399 7.32 11.95 17.64
N GLY A 400 6.45 12.36 16.72
CA GLY A 400 5.95 11.49 15.65
C GLY A 400 7.04 11.08 14.67
N TRP A 401 6.91 9.87 14.12
CA TRP A 401 7.76 9.37 13.04
C TRP A 401 7.14 9.69 11.67
N ALA A 402 7.99 10.07 10.73
CA ALA A 402 7.62 10.25 9.33
C ALA A 402 8.60 9.41 8.47
N PRO A 403 8.15 8.28 7.89
CA PRO A 403 8.98 7.43 7.06
C PRO A 403 9.47 8.21 5.84
N ARG A 404 10.76 8.12 5.51
CA ARG A 404 11.29 8.80 4.33
C ARG A 404 10.97 8.03 3.06
N ARG A 405 10.91 8.75 1.92
CA ARG A 405 10.67 8.17 0.59
C ARG A 405 11.73 7.15 0.16
N ASP A 406 12.98 7.32 0.61
CA ASP A 406 14.09 6.40 0.33
C ASP A 406 14.07 5.14 1.20
N GLN A 407 13.26 5.11 2.25
CA GLN A 407 13.17 3.98 3.18
C GLN A 407 12.02 3.03 2.87
N ALA A 408 10.87 3.56 2.39
CA ALA A 408 9.65 2.78 2.25
C ALA A 408 8.68 3.32 1.19
N TYR A 409 7.89 2.43 0.58
CA TYR A 409 6.69 2.77 -0.18
C TYR A 409 5.67 3.51 0.68
N LEU A 410 5.59 3.20 1.98
CA LEU A 410 4.80 3.99 2.94
C LEU A 410 5.26 5.46 2.98
N GLY A 411 6.56 5.72 2.96
CA GLY A 411 7.10 7.08 2.92
C GLY A 411 6.76 7.80 1.62
N VAL A 412 6.87 7.11 0.48
CA VAL A 412 6.44 7.62 -0.83
C VAL A 412 4.95 7.96 -0.84
N LEU A 413 4.10 7.06 -0.34
CA LEU A 413 2.65 7.24 -0.25
C LEU A 413 2.29 8.49 0.55
N VAL A 414 2.83 8.61 1.77
CA VAL A 414 2.47 9.68 2.69
C VAL A 414 3.01 11.03 2.22
N ASP A 415 4.23 11.07 1.69
CA ASP A 415 4.80 12.29 1.13
C ASP A 415 4.04 12.77 -0.11
N ASP A 416 3.71 11.89 -1.06
CA ASP A 416 2.89 12.25 -2.23
C ASP A 416 1.56 12.88 -1.78
N LEU A 417 0.88 12.28 -0.80
CA LEU A 417 -0.39 12.78 -0.28
C LEU A 417 -0.24 14.15 0.40
N CYS A 418 0.70 14.28 1.35
CA CYS A 418 0.83 15.50 2.15
C CYS A 418 1.43 16.68 1.34
N THR A 419 2.21 16.39 0.30
CA THR A 419 2.88 17.41 -0.53
C THR A 419 2.02 17.81 -1.73
N LEU A 420 1.48 16.84 -2.48
CA LEU A 420 0.79 17.09 -3.74
C LEU A 420 -0.73 17.15 -3.59
N GLY A 421 -1.28 16.55 -2.53
CA GLY A 421 -2.70 16.30 -2.42
C GLY A 421 -3.16 15.24 -3.41
N THR A 422 -4.48 15.13 -3.60
CA THR A 422 -5.01 14.28 -4.67
C THR A 422 -6.30 14.83 -5.25
N LYS A 423 -6.44 14.74 -6.58
CA LYS A 423 -7.66 15.14 -7.32
C LYS A 423 -8.56 13.95 -7.67
N GLU A 424 -8.00 12.75 -7.63
CA GLU A 424 -8.67 11.48 -7.89
C GLU A 424 -8.25 10.49 -6.79
N PRO A 425 -8.88 9.32 -6.66
CA PRO A 425 -8.45 8.38 -5.64
C PRO A 425 -7.00 7.91 -5.87
N TYR A 426 -6.11 8.22 -4.94
CA TYR A 426 -4.69 7.88 -5.02
C TYR A 426 -4.49 6.36 -4.93
N ARG A 427 -3.61 5.82 -5.79
CA ARG A 427 -3.23 4.40 -5.83
C ARG A 427 -1.73 4.25 -5.92
N MET A 428 -1.18 3.33 -5.13
CA MET A 428 0.23 2.97 -5.22
C MET A 428 0.50 2.09 -6.42
N PHE A 429 1.57 2.44 -7.14
CA PHE A 429 2.19 1.65 -8.18
C PHE A 429 3.69 1.76 -8.01
N THR A 430 4.44 0.74 -8.46
CA THR A 430 5.90 0.79 -8.42
C THR A 430 6.47 1.95 -9.22
N SER A 431 5.75 2.44 -10.23
CA SER A 431 6.15 3.58 -11.06
C SER A 431 6.37 4.88 -10.27
N ARG A 432 5.74 5.02 -9.10
CA ARG A 432 5.82 6.22 -8.26
C ARG A 432 7.04 6.24 -7.35
N ALA A 433 7.65 5.08 -7.08
CA ALA A 433 8.88 5.02 -6.31
C ALA A 433 10.08 5.26 -7.22
N GLU A 434 10.94 6.20 -6.84
CA GLU A 434 12.19 6.52 -7.55
C GLU A 434 13.27 5.46 -7.24
N TYR A 435 13.27 4.93 -6.02
CA TYR A 435 14.27 3.98 -5.51
C TYR A 435 13.82 2.52 -5.53
N ARG A 436 13.23 2.07 -6.65
CA ARG A 436 12.61 0.74 -6.76
C ARG A 436 13.56 -0.44 -6.52
N LEU A 437 14.86 -0.26 -6.79
CA LEU A 437 15.86 -1.30 -6.55
C LEU A 437 16.14 -1.48 -5.07
N MET A 438 16.04 -0.43 -4.25
CA MET A 438 16.17 -0.49 -2.79
C MET A 438 14.86 -0.89 -2.11
N LEU A 439 13.74 -0.38 -2.61
CA LEU A 439 12.42 -0.55 -2.02
C LEU A 439 11.72 -1.80 -2.57
N ARG A 440 12.24 -2.99 -2.26
CA ARG A 440 11.68 -4.24 -2.77
C ARG A 440 10.78 -4.91 -1.74
N GLU A 441 9.97 -5.86 -2.21
CA GLU A 441 9.18 -6.71 -1.31
C GLU A 441 10.04 -7.64 -0.46
N ASP A 442 11.10 -8.21 -1.04
CA ASP A 442 11.96 -9.22 -0.41
C ASP A 442 12.75 -8.69 0.80
N ASN A 443 13.01 -7.39 0.86
CA ASN A 443 13.87 -6.76 1.86
C ASN A 443 13.15 -5.75 2.76
N ALA A 444 11.81 -5.74 2.78
CA ALA A 444 11.07 -4.80 3.60
C ALA A 444 11.39 -4.94 5.10
N ASP A 445 11.63 -6.16 5.57
CA ASP A 445 12.09 -6.46 6.92
C ASP A 445 13.50 -5.88 7.21
N LEU A 446 14.45 -6.09 6.30
CA LEU A 446 15.79 -5.49 6.40
C LEU A 446 15.77 -3.96 6.45
N ARG A 447 14.75 -3.32 5.87
CA ARG A 447 14.59 -1.86 5.86
C ARG A 447 13.89 -1.32 7.09
N LEU A 448 12.92 -2.05 7.65
CA LEU A 448 11.94 -1.48 8.57
C LEU A 448 11.79 -2.21 9.91
N THR A 449 12.21 -3.47 10.04
CA THR A 449 12.00 -4.23 11.29
C THR A 449 12.76 -3.61 12.48
N GLU A 450 14.01 -3.16 12.26
CA GLU A 450 14.79 -2.48 13.29
C GLU A 450 14.13 -1.18 13.75
N ILE A 451 13.66 -0.35 12.80
CA ILE A 451 12.90 0.88 13.10
C ILE A 451 11.61 0.52 13.87
N GLY A 452 10.89 -0.51 13.44
CA GLY A 452 9.70 -1.00 14.12
C GLY A 452 9.97 -1.46 15.55
N ARG A 453 11.15 -2.03 15.81
CA ARG A 453 11.60 -2.43 17.15
C ARG A 453 11.89 -1.22 18.03
N GLU A 454 12.63 -0.24 17.54
CA GLU A 454 12.91 1.02 18.24
C GLU A 454 11.63 1.79 18.58
N LEU A 455 10.63 1.73 17.70
CA LEU A 455 9.34 2.37 17.88
C LEU A 455 8.37 1.59 18.79
N GLY A 456 8.68 0.34 19.14
CA GLY A 456 7.86 -0.50 20.01
C GLY A 456 6.71 -1.25 19.32
N LEU A 457 6.76 -1.40 17.99
CA LEU A 457 5.76 -2.15 17.22
C LEU A 457 6.13 -3.63 17.01
N VAL A 458 7.43 -3.92 16.95
CA VAL A 458 7.97 -5.27 16.68
C VAL A 458 8.15 -6.03 17.99
N ASP A 459 7.45 -7.17 18.09
CA ASP A 459 7.53 -8.09 19.23
C ASP A 459 8.84 -8.89 19.26
N ASP A 460 9.05 -9.61 20.37
CA ASP A 460 10.29 -10.37 20.60
C ASP A 460 10.43 -11.55 19.64
N GLU A 461 9.32 -12.20 19.26
CA GLU A 461 9.31 -13.32 18.31
C GLU A 461 9.81 -12.87 16.94
N ARG A 462 9.25 -11.77 16.41
CA ARG A 462 9.68 -11.20 15.13
C ARG A 462 11.12 -10.72 15.20
N TRP A 463 11.50 -10.06 16.28
CA TRP A 463 12.86 -9.56 16.46
C TRP A 463 13.88 -10.70 16.45
N ALA A 464 13.61 -11.80 17.15
CA ALA A 464 14.47 -12.97 17.17
C ALA A 464 14.63 -13.58 15.77
N ARG A 465 13.52 -13.83 15.07
CA ARG A 465 13.55 -14.39 13.69
C ARG A 465 14.29 -13.48 12.72
N PHE A 466 14.10 -12.16 12.83
CA PHE A 466 14.80 -11.18 12.01
C PHE A 466 16.32 -11.21 12.22
N ASN A 467 16.79 -11.21 13.47
CA ASN A 467 18.22 -11.27 13.76
C ASN A 467 18.86 -12.58 13.30
N GLU A 468 18.16 -13.71 13.48
CA GLU A 468 18.61 -14.99 12.95
C GLU A 468 18.79 -14.91 11.43
N LYS A 469 17.78 -14.44 10.68
CA LYS A 469 17.87 -14.26 9.23
C LYS A 469 19.06 -13.37 8.85
N LEU A 470 19.25 -12.25 9.55
CA LEU A 470 20.32 -11.29 9.27
C LEU A 470 21.71 -11.93 9.48
N GLU A 471 21.89 -12.65 10.57
CA GLU A 471 23.14 -13.37 10.86
C GLU A 471 23.42 -14.45 9.81
N ARG A 472 22.40 -15.23 9.42
CA ARG A 472 22.54 -16.27 8.38
C ARG A 472 22.94 -15.68 7.03
N ILE A 473 22.37 -14.54 6.65
CA ILE A 473 22.75 -13.83 5.42
C ILE A 473 24.23 -13.46 5.46
N GLU A 474 24.69 -12.84 6.55
CA GLU A 474 26.08 -12.38 6.64
C GLU A 474 27.06 -13.55 6.69
N GLN A 475 26.79 -14.58 7.49
CA GLN A 475 27.60 -15.79 7.55
C GLN A 475 27.74 -16.45 6.17
N GLU A 476 26.63 -16.56 5.43
CA GLU A 476 26.64 -17.18 4.11
C GLU A 476 27.38 -16.33 3.07
N ARG A 477 27.23 -15.00 3.11
CA ARG A 477 28.03 -14.11 2.25
C ARG A 477 29.52 -14.23 2.53
N GLN A 478 29.92 -14.30 3.80
CA GLN A 478 31.33 -14.51 4.17
C GLN A 478 31.83 -15.88 3.69
N ARG A 479 31.04 -16.94 3.84
CA ARG A 479 31.37 -18.27 3.31
C ARG A 479 31.61 -18.21 1.80
N LEU A 480 30.66 -17.67 1.02
CA LEU A 480 30.77 -17.56 -0.44
C LEU A 480 31.95 -16.70 -0.91
N LYS A 481 32.35 -15.67 -0.14
CA LYS A 481 33.56 -14.88 -0.41
C LYS A 481 34.86 -15.64 -0.12
N SER A 482 34.84 -16.49 0.90
CA SER A 482 36.02 -17.23 1.37
C SER A 482 36.23 -18.58 0.69
N THR A 483 35.22 -19.11 0.00
CA THR A 483 35.30 -20.37 -0.75
C THR A 483 35.66 -20.08 -2.21
N TRP A 484 36.78 -20.63 -2.67
CA TRP A 484 37.34 -20.39 -4.00
C TRP A 484 37.45 -21.66 -4.82
N VAL A 485 37.31 -21.53 -6.14
CA VAL A 485 37.61 -22.59 -7.10
C VAL A 485 38.78 -22.15 -7.96
N ASN A 486 39.83 -22.97 -7.97
CA ASN A 486 40.97 -22.78 -8.86
C ASN A 486 40.70 -23.50 -10.20
N PRO A 487 40.86 -22.85 -11.36
CA PRO A 487 40.61 -23.47 -12.67
C PRO A 487 41.40 -24.75 -12.96
N LEU A 488 42.52 -24.96 -12.29
CA LEU A 488 43.42 -26.12 -12.47
C LEU A 488 43.06 -27.29 -11.53
N ALA A 489 42.15 -27.08 -10.58
CA ALA A 489 41.70 -28.13 -9.67
C ALA A 489 40.66 -29.05 -10.34
N GLU A 490 40.58 -30.30 -9.88
CA GLU A 490 39.60 -31.27 -10.39
C GLU A 490 38.14 -30.81 -10.19
N SER A 491 37.88 -30.08 -9.10
CA SER A 491 36.57 -29.46 -8.81
C SER A 491 36.15 -28.40 -9.83
N ALA A 492 37.06 -27.88 -10.65
CA ALA A 492 36.72 -26.92 -11.70
C ALA A 492 35.92 -27.54 -12.84
N ALA A 493 36.04 -28.85 -13.08
CA ALA A 493 35.31 -29.54 -14.15
C ALA A 493 33.79 -29.52 -13.89
N GLU A 494 33.38 -29.80 -12.66
CA GLU A 494 31.97 -29.74 -12.21
C GLU A 494 31.43 -28.31 -12.39
N VAL A 495 32.17 -27.31 -11.90
CA VAL A 495 31.77 -25.89 -11.99
C VAL A 495 31.67 -25.43 -13.45
N ASN A 496 32.66 -25.75 -14.28
CA ASN A 496 32.70 -25.32 -15.68
C ASN A 496 31.56 -25.92 -16.53
N ALA A 497 31.01 -27.08 -16.15
CA ALA A 497 29.85 -27.67 -16.84
C ALA A 497 28.57 -26.82 -16.73
N HIS A 498 28.47 -25.99 -15.69
CA HIS A 498 27.32 -25.11 -15.45
C HIS A 498 27.54 -23.66 -15.92
N LEU A 499 28.72 -23.34 -16.47
CA LEU A 499 29.07 -21.99 -16.91
C LEU A 499 29.09 -21.89 -18.43
N ALA A 500 28.50 -20.83 -18.98
CA ALA A 500 28.59 -20.54 -20.42
C ALA A 500 30.04 -20.25 -20.87
N THR A 501 30.87 -19.72 -19.98
CA THR A 501 32.30 -19.50 -20.21
C THR A 501 33.10 -20.07 -19.05
N PRO A 502 34.01 -21.03 -19.30
CA PRO A 502 34.84 -21.64 -18.26
C PRO A 502 35.66 -20.61 -17.48
N LEU A 503 36.07 -21.00 -16.26
CA LEU A 503 36.91 -20.16 -15.42
C LEU A 503 38.30 -19.99 -16.02
N SER A 504 38.72 -18.74 -16.22
CA SER A 504 40.07 -18.38 -16.68
C SER A 504 41.02 -18.02 -15.54
N ARG A 505 40.47 -17.68 -14.37
CA ARG A 505 41.19 -17.35 -13.13
C ARG A 505 40.40 -17.86 -11.93
N GLU A 506 41.02 -17.84 -10.76
CA GLU A 506 40.33 -18.14 -9.49
C GLU A 506 39.10 -17.25 -9.32
N ALA A 507 38.01 -17.84 -8.85
CA ALA A 507 36.76 -17.16 -8.57
C ALA A 507 36.17 -17.67 -7.26
N SER A 508 35.64 -16.73 -6.46
CA SER A 508 34.88 -17.07 -5.27
C SER A 508 33.47 -17.55 -5.62
N GLY A 509 32.77 -18.15 -4.66
CA GLY A 509 31.35 -18.47 -4.81
C GLY A 509 30.51 -17.23 -5.10
N GLU A 510 30.83 -16.10 -4.47
CA GLU A 510 30.15 -14.82 -4.72
C GLU A 510 30.37 -14.33 -6.17
N ASP A 511 31.58 -14.47 -6.71
CA ASP A 511 31.89 -14.10 -8.10
C ASP A 511 31.15 -14.97 -9.11
N LEU A 512 31.00 -16.25 -8.83
CA LEU A 512 30.22 -17.18 -9.65
C LEU A 512 28.73 -16.85 -9.59
N LEU A 513 28.19 -16.56 -8.41
CA LEU A 513 26.78 -16.20 -8.22
C LEU A 513 26.38 -14.89 -8.90
N ARG A 514 27.34 -13.96 -9.03
CA ARG A 514 27.15 -12.69 -9.75
C ARG A 514 26.94 -12.90 -11.26
N ARG A 515 27.30 -14.06 -11.81
CA ARG A 515 27.06 -14.38 -13.23
C ARG A 515 25.56 -14.58 -13.46
N PRO A 516 25.00 -14.06 -14.57
CA PRO A 516 23.56 -14.08 -14.81
C PRO A 516 22.97 -15.49 -14.91
N ASP A 517 23.76 -16.45 -15.40
CA ASP A 517 23.32 -17.83 -15.64
C ASP A 517 23.41 -18.75 -14.40
N MET A 518 23.91 -18.23 -13.27
CA MET A 518 24.09 -19.00 -12.03
C MET A 518 23.07 -18.56 -10.98
N THR A 519 22.32 -19.49 -10.39
CA THR A 519 21.44 -19.27 -9.22
C THR A 519 22.08 -19.81 -7.95
N TYR A 520 21.59 -19.39 -6.78
CA TYR A 520 22.13 -19.88 -5.51
C TYR A 520 21.93 -21.39 -5.37
N ALA A 521 20.73 -21.88 -5.70
CA ALA A 521 20.42 -23.31 -5.69
C ALA A 521 21.37 -24.13 -6.59
N GLN A 522 21.66 -23.65 -7.81
CA GLN A 522 22.63 -24.28 -8.69
C GLN A 522 24.03 -24.25 -8.09
N LEU A 523 24.48 -23.10 -7.58
CA LEU A 523 25.81 -22.95 -6.98
C LEU A 523 26.02 -23.94 -5.83
N THR A 524 25.07 -24.02 -4.90
CA THR A 524 25.16 -24.90 -3.71
C THR A 524 24.91 -26.38 -4.01
N SER A 525 24.50 -26.72 -5.23
CA SER A 525 24.46 -28.11 -5.69
C SER A 525 25.84 -28.65 -6.07
N LEU A 526 26.80 -27.74 -6.30
CA LEU A 526 28.19 -28.07 -6.61
C LEU A 526 28.92 -28.46 -5.34
N SER A 527 29.73 -29.52 -5.41
CA SER A 527 30.42 -30.10 -4.26
C SER A 527 31.30 -29.08 -3.50
N ALA A 528 31.87 -28.11 -4.23
CA ALA A 528 32.71 -27.05 -3.66
C ALA A 528 31.96 -26.01 -2.81
N PHE A 529 30.65 -25.81 -3.06
CA PHE A 529 29.84 -24.78 -2.42
C PHE A 529 28.66 -25.35 -1.62
N ALA A 530 28.48 -26.68 -1.62
CA ALA A 530 27.55 -27.38 -0.75
C ALA A 530 27.95 -27.23 0.75
N PRO A 531 27.00 -27.38 1.69
CA PRO A 531 25.55 -27.51 1.47
C PRO A 531 24.86 -26.17 1.17
N ALA A 532 23.60 -26.23 0.74
CA ALA A 532 22.73 -25.05 0.67
C ALA A 532 22.33 -24.59 2.07
N LEU A 533 22.07 -23.29 2.22
CA LEU A 533 21.48 -22.75 3.44
C LEU A 533 20.03 -23.23 3.61
N ASP A 534 19.70 -23.76 4.79
CA ASP A 534 18.37 -24.29 5.09
C ASP A 534 17.27 -23.19 5.17
N ASP A 535 17.67 -21.96 5.51
CA ASP A 535 16.76 -20.80 5.56
C ASP A 535 16.55 -20.22 4.16
N ALA A 536 15.42 -20.56 3.55
CA ALA A 536 15.04 -20.13 2.21
C ALA A 536 14.97 -18.59 2.05
N GLN A 537 14.56 -17.85 3.09
CA GLN A 537 14.48 -16.39 3.02
C GLN A 537 15.89 -15.77 3.03
N ALA A 538 16.79 -16.31 3.85
CA ALA A 538 18.18 -15.87 3.87
C ALA A 538 18.89 -16.24 2.56
N ALA A 539 18.66 -17.44 2.03
CA ALA A 539 19.23 -17.92 0.76
C ALA A 539 18.81 -17.04 -0.43
N GLU A 540 17.51 -16.73 -0.57
CA GLU A 540 17.00 -15.81 -1.60
C GLU A 540 17.66 -14.43 -1.45
N GLN A 541 17.78 -13.93 -0.23
CA GLN A 541 18.35 -12.62 0.00
C GLN A 541 19.85 -12.55 -0.30
N VAL A 542 20.61 -13.60 -0.02
CA VAL A 542 22.02 -13.70 -0.43
C VAL A 542 22.11 -13.60 -1.96
N GLU A 543 21.30 -14.36 -2.70
CA GLU A 543 21.30 -14.31 -4.16
C GLU A 543 20.99 -12.91 -4.69
N ILE A 544 19.97 -12.26 -4.15
CA ILE A 544 19.56 -10.91 -4.57
C ILE A 544 20.66 -9.89 -4.22
N GLN A 545 21.20 -9.90 -3.01
CA GLN A 545 22.25 -8.96 -2.61
C GLN A 545 23.48 -9.07 -3.52
N VAL A 546 23.93 -10.28 -3.82
CA VAL A 546 25.13 -10.51 -4.65
C VAL A 546 24.88 -10.09 -6.10
N LYS A 547 23.75 -10.47 -6.69
CA LYS A 547 23.44 -10.17 -8.10
C LYS A 547 23.18 -8.69 -8.35
N TYR A 548 22.60 -7.98 -7.38
CA TYR A 548 22.20 -6.59 -7.54
C TYR A 548 23.13 -5.58 -6.82
N GLU A 549 24.22 -6.04 -6.21
CA GLU A 549 25.17 -5.25 -5.42
C GLU A 549 25.58 -3.93 -6.09
N GLY A 550 26.04 -3.99 -7.35
CA GLY A 550 26.48 -2.78 -8.07
C GLY A 550 25.35 -1.79 -8.36
N TYR A 551 24.13 -2.28 -8.62
CA TYR A 551 22.96 -1.42 -8.84
C TYR A 551 22.47 -0.79 -7.54
N ILE A 552 22.51 -1.57 -6.45
CA ILE A 552 22.16 -1.13 -5.09
C ILE A 552 23.14 -0.06 -4.62
N ALA A 553 24.44 -0.29 -4.76
CA ALA A 553 25.48 0.69 -4.38
C ALA A 553 25.32 2.02 -5.12
N ARG A 554 25.09 1.98 -6.43
CA ARG A 554 24.83 3.19 -7.23
C ARG A 554 23.58 3.94 -6.75
N GLN A 555 22.49 3.23 -6.46
CA GLN A 555 21.26 3.85 -5.96
C GLN A 555 21.45 4.45 -4.55
N GLN A 556 22.25 3.80 -3.71
CA GLN A 556 22.61 4.30 -2.38
C GLN A 556 23.40 5.62 -2.48
N GLU A 557 24.39 5.71 -3.37
CA GLU A 557 25.11 6.97 -3.62
C GLU A 557 24.19 8.11 -4.09
N GLU A 558 23.17 7.80 -4.91
CA GLU A 558 22.16 8.76 -5.36
C GLU A 558 21.29 9.26 -4.19
N ILE A 559 20.87 8.36 -3.30
CA ILE A 559 20.12 8.68 -2.07
C ILE A 559 20.97 9.58 -1.16
N GLU A 560 22.22 9.22 -0.89
CA GLU A 560 23.11 10.01 -0.02
C GLU A 560 23.38 11.41 -0.58
N ARG A 561 23.50 11.54 -1.91
CA ARG A 561 23.60 12.85 -2.56
C ARG A 561 22.32 13.66 -2.38
N GLN A 562 21.16 13.03 -2.51
CA GLN A 562 19.87 13.71 -2.32
C GLN A 562 19.64 14.11 -0.86
N GLN A 563 19.97 13.25 0.11
CA GLN A 563 19.89 13.58 1.53
C GLN A 563 20.82 14.75 1.90
N ARG A 564 22.04 14.78 1.34
CA ARG A 564 22.93 15.94 1.49
C ARG A 564 22.28 17.21 0.97
N ASN A 565 21.60 17.16 -0.18
CA ASN A 565 20.88 18.31 -0.72
C ASN A 565 19.69 18.71 0.18
N GLU A 566 18.93 17.76 0.70
CA GLU A 566 17.81 18.01 1.60
C GLU A 566 18.24 18.73 2.88
N ASN A 567 19.41 18.33 3.42
CA ASN A 567 20.01 18.91 4.62
C ASN A 567 20.85 20.18 4.35
N THR A 568 21.05 20.55 3.09
CA THR A 568 21.78 21.78 2.73
C THR A 568 20.81 22.95 2.78
N LEU A 569 20.81 23.66 3.92
CA LEU A 569 19.92 24.78 4.16
C LEU A 569 20.24 25.97 3.24
N LEU A 570 19.17 26.66 2.83
CA LEU A 570 19.23 27.92 2.11
C LEU A 570 18.82 29.06 3.05
N PRO A 571 19.54 30.19 3.04
CA PRO A 571 19.15 31.35 3.85
C PRO A 571 17.78 31.87 3.41
N ALA A 572 16.85 32.06 4.36
CA ALA A 572 15.50 32.58 4.07
C ALA A 572 15.51 33.96 3.38
N THR A 573 16.56 34.76 3.63
CA THR A 573 16.75 36.10 3.07
C THR A 573 17.54 36.13 1.76
N LEU A 574 17.96 34.98 1.23
CA LEU A 574 18.74 34.90 0.00
C LEU A 574 17.95 35.50 -1.18
N ASP A 575 18.53 36.50 -1.86
CA ASP A 575 18.06 36.95 -3.17
C ASP A 575 18.80 36.18 -4.26
N TYR A 576 18.07 35.32 -4.98
CA TYR A 576 18.64 34.47 -6.03
C TYR A 576 19.14 35.25 -7.26
N ARG A 577 18.86 36.56 -7.36
CA ARG A 577 19.49 37.45 -8.36
C ARG A 577 21.01 37.56 -8.16
N GLN A 578 21.49 37.30 -6.95
CA GLN A 578 22.92 37.31 -6.60
C GLN A 578 23.66 36.04 -7.05
N VAL A 579 22.93 35.01 -7.51
CA VAL A 579 23.50 33.74 -7.95
C VAL A 579 23.73 33.78 -9.46
N SER A 580 24.98 34.00 -9.86
CA SER A 580 25.36 34.08 -11.27
C SER A 580 25.16 32.74 -12.00
N GLY A 581 24.55 32.79 -13.18
CA GLY A 581 24.31 31.64 -14.05
C GLY A 581 22.90 31.04 -13.98
N LEU A 582 22.05 31.48 -13.03
CA LEU A 582 20.64 31.11 -13.03
C LEU A 582 19.88 31.87 -14.13
N SER A 583 18.90 31.21 -14.77
CA SER A 583 18.01 31.89 -15.72
C SER A 583 17.02 32.80 -14.98
N ASN A 584 16.51 33.83 -15.65
CA ASN A 584 15.51 34.74 -15.07
C ASN A 584 14.26 34.01 -14.57
N GLU A 585 13.84 32.94 -15.26
CA GLU A 585 12.71 32.10 -14.84
C GLU A 585 13.01 31.37 -13.52
N VAL A 586 14.20 30.76 -13.40
CA VAL A 586 14.61 30.06 -12.18
C VAL A 586 14.79 31.04 -11.02
N ILE A 587 15.39 32.21 -11.27
CA ILE A 587 15.52 33.28 -10.25
C ILE A 587 14.16 33.71 -9.75
N ALA A 588 13.18 33.94 -10.64
CA ALA A 588 11.83 34.31 -10.27
C ALA A 588 11.18 33.23 -9.40
N LYS A 589 11.23 31.96 -9.83
CA LYS A 589 10.66 30.83 -9.10
C LYS A 589 11.29 30.62 -7.72
N LEU A 590 12.61 30.68 -7.61
CA LEU A 590 13.30 30.51 -6.32
C LEU A 590 13.05 31.68 -5.37
N ASN A 591 12.98 32.91 -5.87
CA ASN A 591 12.65 34.07 -5.05
C ASN A 591 11.18 34.11 -4.61
N ASP A 592 10.27 33.56 -5.41
CA ASP A 592 8.86 33.41 -5.08
C ASP A 592 8.65 32.31 -4.02
N HIS A 593 9.23 31.13 -4.25
CA HIS A 593 9.06 29.98 -3.36
C HIS A 593 9.88 30.04 -2.07
N LYS A 594 11.01 30.77 -2.04
CA LYS A 594 11.98 30.83 -0.92
C LYS A 594 12.24 29.46 -0.27
N PRO A 595 12.81 28.50 -1.01
CA PRO A 595 13.04 27.16 -0.48
C PRO A 595 14.02 27.19 0.70
N VAL A 596 13.74 26.39 1.73
CA VAL A 596 14.55 26.26 2.95
C VAL A 596 15.76 25.34 2.77
N SER A 597 15.79 24.53 1.71
CA SER A 597 16.91 23.64 1.40
C SER A 597 17.13 23.46 -0.11
N ILE A 598 18.31 22.97 -0.49
CA ILE A 598 18.62 22.60 -1.88
C ILE A 598 17.68 21.50 -2.37
N GLY A 599 17.35 20.53 -1.52
CA GLY A 599 16.40 19.47 -1.85
C GLY A 599 15.00 19.99 -2.14
N GLN A 600 14.50 20.94 -1.33
CA GLN A 600 13.23 21.61 -1.64
C GLN A 600 13.32 22.41 -2.94
N ALA A 601 14.43 23.14 -3.16
CA ALA A 601 14.65 23.90 -4.38
C ALA A 601 14.60 23.00 -5.63
N SER A 602 15.16 21.78 -5.57
CA SER A 602 15.22 20.86 -6.71
C SER A 602 13.87 20.25 -7.09
N ARG A 603 12.86 20.35 -6.23
CA ARG A 603 11.49 19.86 -6.49
C ARG A 603 10.58 20.95 -7.07
N ILE A 604 11.02 22.21 -7.09
CA ILE A 604 10.24 23.30 -7.67
C ILE A 604 10.16 23.12 -9.19
N SER A 605 8.94 23.13 -9.73
CA SER A 605 8.71 22.93 -11.16
C SER A 605 9.48 23.95 -12.02
N GLY A 606 10.31 23.45 -12.94
CA GLY A 606 11.15 24.25 -13.82
C GLY A 606 12.49 24.68 -13.22
N VAL A 607 12.81 24.30 -11.98
CA VAL A 607 14.20 24.33 -11.49
C VAL A 607 14.94 23.12 -12.05
N THR A 608 16.01 23.36 -12.81
CA THR A 608 16.76 22.30 -13.49
C THR A 608 17.90 21.75 -12.62
N PRO A 609 18.39 20.53 -12.87
CA PRO A 609 19.59 20.02 -12.21
C PRO A 609 20.80 20.95 -12.36
N ALA A 610 20.93 21.62 -13.52
CA ALA A 610 21.98 22.61 -13.75
C ALA A 610 21.86 23.82 -12.80
N ALA A 611 20.64 24.32 -12.58
CA ALA A 611 20.40 25.41 -11.62
C ALA A 611 20.79 25.00 -10.19
N ILE A 612 20.49 23.75 -9.79
CA ILE A 612 20.89 23.21 -8.49
C ILE A 612 22.42 23.11 -8.37
N SER A 613 23.10 22.64 -9.42
CA SER A 613 24.56 22.63 -9.44
C SER A 613 25.16 24.04 -9.29
N ILE A 614 24.59 25.04 -9.98
CA ILE A 614 25.02 26.44 -9.87
C ILE A 614 24.82 26.96 -8.44
N LEU A 615 23.67 26.67 -7.83
CA LEU A 615 23.35 27.09 -6.47
C LEU A 615 24.29 26.44 -5.44
N LEU A 616 24.60 25.15 -5.58
CA LEU A 616 25.58 24.44 -4.75
C LEU A 616 26.98 25.05 -4.88
N VAL A 617 27.42 25.37 -6.11
CA VAL A 617 28.71 26.05 -6.34
C VAL A 617 28.73 27.43 -5.71
N TRP A 618 27.63 28.18 -5.80
CA TRP A 618 27.50 29.50 -5.17
C TRP A 618 27.58 29.39 -3.64
N LEU A 619 26.84 28.47 -3.01
CA LEU A 619 26.91 28.22 -1.57
C LEU A 619 28.32 27.83 -1.13
N LYS A 620 29.04 27.05 -1.95
CA LYS A 620 30.43 26.69 -1.70
C LYS A 620 31.34 27.92 -1.69
N LYS A 621 31.17 28.83 -2.66
CA LYS A 621 31.94 30.07 -2.76
C LYS A 621 31.67 31.02 -1.57
N GLN A 622 30.44 31.03 -1.06
CA GLN A 622 30.06 31.82 0.12
C GLN A 622 30.46 31.17 1.45
N GLY A 623 31.12 30.00 1.43
CA GLY A 623 31.50 29.28 2.65
C GLY A 623 30.33 28.69 3.44
N MET A 624 29.14 28.60 2.84
CA MET A 624 27.91 28.17 3.50
C MET A 624 27.70 26.65 3.45
N LEU A 625 28.45 25.94 2.60
CA LEU A 625 28.57 24.48 2.69
C LEU A 625 29.62 24.16 3.77
N ARG A 626 29.18 23.67 4.95
CA ARG A 626 30.10 23.10 5.93
C ARG A 626 30.96 22.05 5.20
N ARG A 627 32.29 22.13 5.32
CA ARG A 627 33.18 21.06 4.87
C ARG A 627 32.80 19.81 5.65
N SER A 628 32.15 18.86 4.99
CA SER A 628 32.04 17.49 5.47
C SER A 628 33.47 16.95 5.58
N ALA A 629 33.98 16.86 6.80
CA ALA A 629 35.16 16.08 7.13
C ALA A 629 34.76 14.60 7.20
#